data_AF-A0A963L6K7-F1
#
_entry.id   AF-A0A963L6K7-F1
#
_cell.length_a   1.000
_cell.length_b   1.000
_cell.length_c   1.000
_cell.angle_alpha   90.00
_cell.angle_beta   90.00
_cell.angle_gamma   90.00
#
_symmetry.space_group_name_H-M   'P 1'
#
loop_
_entity.id
_entity.type
_entity.pdbx_description
1 polymer ?
#
loop_
_entity_poly.entity_id
_entity_poly.type
_entity_poly.pdbx_seq_one_letter_code
_entity_poly.pdbx_strand_id
1 'polypeptide(L)'
;MSTRIARLWLLGLFIAHAVVHLVSFQSVWLDPDQLVIADQAAWMARGELHEPFFFGQAYLLPFESYLGAPLVWLGVWPIAAVKAVAAASLYLPFVWTAWVLAEERPWAAWGVAALFIGLPPEYQLAAAMPRGFIAATALAWAGVWVLLRHP
;
A
#
# COMPACT_ATOMS: atom_id res chain seq x y z
N MET A 1 -7.37 -10.74 27.00
CA MET A 1 -6.14 -10.10 26.49
C MET A 1 -6.32 -8.58 26.60
N SER A 2 -5.35 -7.85 27.18
CA SER A 2 -5.44 -6.37 27.23
C SER A 2 -5.50 -5.80 25.80
N THR A 3 -6.26 -4.72 25.60
CA THR A 3 -6.42 -4.05 24.30
C THR A 3 -5.08 -3.63 23.69
N ARG A 4 -4.14 -3.17 24.53
CA ARG A 4 -2.77 -2.86 24.12
C ARG A 4 -2.03 -4.10 23.60
N ILE A 5 -2.18 -5.22 24.29
CA ILE A 5 -1.55 -6.49 23.89
C ILE A 5 -2.13 -6.95 22.56
N ALA A 6 -3.45 -6.86 22.36
CA ALA A 6 -4.11 -7.22 21.10
C ALA A 6 -3.59 -6.39 19.91
N ARG A 7 -3.49 -5.07 20.08
CA ARG A 7 -2.96 -4.15 19.07
C ARG A 7 -1.52 -4.49 18.66
N LEU A 8 -0.67 -4.80 19.64
CA LEU A 8 0.72 -5.19 19.39
C LEU A 8 0.81 -6.53 18.64
N TRP A 9 0.00 -7.53 19.01
CA TRP A 9 -0.04 -8.80 18.29
C TRP A 9 -0.51 -8.63 16.85
N LEU A 10 -1.56 -7.85 16.62
CA LEU A 10 -2.06 -7.56 15.27
C LEU A 10 -1.00 -6.84 14.44
N LEU A 11 -0.35 -5.81 15.00
CA LEU A 11 0.73 -5.10 14.32
C LEU A 11 1.89 -6.03 13.98
N GLY A 12 2.33 -6.85 14.94
CA GLY A 12 3.37 -7.84 14.72
C GLY A 12 3.02 -8.84 13.61
N LEU A 13 1.76 -9.27 13.55
CA LEU A 13 1.26 -10.17 12.51
C LEU A 13 1.30 -9.52 11.11
N PHE A 14 0.83 -8.28 10.97
CA PHE A 14 0.90 -7.55 9.70
C PHE A 14 2.35 -7.29 9.28
N ILE A 15 3.24 -6.95 10.22
CA ILE A 15 4.67 -6.75 9.94
C ILE A 15 5.31 -8.07 9.47
N ALA A 16 5.07 -9.17 10.16
CA ALA A 16 5.60 -10.47 9.77
C ALA A 16 5.13 -10.86 8.35
N HIS A 17 3.85 -10.65 8.07
CA HIS A 17 3.28 -10.89 6.76
C HIS A 17 3.87 -9.99 5.66
N ALA A 18 4.09 -8.70 5.96
CA ALA A 18 4.75 -7.75 5.07
C ALA A 18 6.21 -8.12 4.79
N VAL A 19 6.96 -8.55 5.81
CA VAL A 19 8.34 -9.02 5.66
C VAL A 19 8.40 -10.27 4.78
N VAL A 20 7.49 -11.23 4.98
CA VAL A 20 7.39 -12.41 4.11
C VAL A 20 7.12 -12.01 2.66
N HIS A 21 6.18 -11.10 2.41
CA HIS A 21 5.91 -10.60 1.05
C HIS A 21 7.11 -9.85 0.45
N LEU A 22 7.79 -9.03 1.25
CA LEU A 22 8.94 -8.28 0.81
C LEU A 22 10.07 -9.21 0.37
N VAL A 23 10.45 -10.17 1.22
CA VAL A 23 11.59 -11.06 1.00
C VAL A 23 11.27 -12.15 -0.04
N SER A 24 10.06 -12.69 -0.06
CA SER A 24 9.70 -13.78 -0.97
C SER A 24 9.28 -13.28 -2.36
N PHE A 25 8.75 -12.05 -2.46
CA PHE A 25 8.20 -11.54 -3.70
C PHE A 25 8.77 -10.18 -4.11
N GLN A 26 8.53 -9.11 -3.35
CA GLN A 26 8.84 -7.75 -3.83
C GLN A 26 10.34 -7.50 -4.05
N SER A 27 11.24 -8.18 -3.35
CA SER A 27 12.69 -8.07 -3.57
C SER A 27 13.21 -8.93 -4.72
N VAL A 28 12.45 -9.94 -5.13
CA VAL A 28 12.87 -10.93 -6.13
C VAL A 28 12.29 -10.60 -7.51
N TRP A 29 11.04 -10.16 -7.54
CA TRP A 29 10.30 -9.93 -8.77
C TRP A 29 10.18 -8.45 -9.11
N LEU A 30 10.33 -8.18 -10.39
CA LEU A 30 10.24 -6.88 -11.01
C LEU A 30 9.63 -7.07 -12.39
N ASP A 31 8.69 -6.22 -12.73
CA ASP A 31 8.07 -6.20 -14.05
C ASP A 31 8.18 -4.79 -14.68
N PRO A 32 7.99 -4.67 -16.01
CA PRO A 32 8.15 -3.40 -16.72
C PRO A 32 7.23 -2.29 -16.23
N ASP A 33 6.00 -2.58 -15.79
CA ASP A 33 5.06 -1.55 -15.34
C ASP A 33 5.56 -0.87 -14.06
N GLN A 34 6.21 -1.64 -13.18
CA GLN A 34 6.82 -1.08 -11.96
C GLN A 34 7.97 -0.14 -12.28
N LEU A 35 8.73 -0.41 -13.36
CA LEU A 35 9.80 0.45 -13.82
C LEU A 35 9.26 1.75 -14.43
N VAL A 36 8.19 1.67 -15.21
CA VAL A 36 7.49 2.84 -15.77
C VAL A 36 7.02 3.79 -14.65
N ILE A 37 6.37 3.23 -13.62
CA ILE A 37 5.90 3.99 -12.45
C ILE A 37 7.09 4.57 -11.64
N ALA A 38 8.17 3.80 -11.48
CA ALA A 38 9.37 4.28 -10.81
C ALA A 38 10.06 5.43 -11.58
N ASP A 39 10.15 5.36 -12.90
CA ASP A 39 10.76 6.38 -13.74
C ASP A 39 9.95 7.69 -13.68
N GLN A 40 8.61 7.57 -13.72
CA GLN A 40 7.74 8.71 -13.54
C GLN A 40 7.90 9.37 -12.16
N ALA A 41 8.12 8.59 -11.10
CA ALA A 41 8.43 9.14 -9.77
C ALA A 41 9.76 9.91 -9.77
N ALA A 42 10.76 9.42 -10.50
CA ALA A 42 12.05 10.10 -10.66
C ALA A 42 11.93 11.42 -11.44
N TRP A 43 11.08 11.47 -12.48
CA TRP A 43 10.82 12.70 -13.23
C TRP A 43 10.12 13.75 -12.35
N MET A 44 9.07 13.32 -11.64
CA MET A 44 8.36 14.19 -10.70
C MET A 44 9.28 14.75 -9.61
N ALA A 45 10.20 13.93 -9.09
CA ALA A 45 11.17 14.38 -8.09
C ALA A 45 12.16 15.44 -8.61
N ARG A 46 12.36 15.53 -9.93
CA ARG A 46 13.14 16.60 -10.59
C ARG A 46 12.29 17.81 -11.00
N GLY A 47 10.98 17.80 -10.75
CA GLY A 47 10.05 18.82 -11.21
C GLY A 47 9.60 18.64 -12.67
N GLU A 48 9.90 17.50 -13.28
CA GLU A 48 9.48 17.15 -14.65
C GLU A 48 8.13 16.42 -14.57
N LEU A 49 7.04 17.19 -14.57
CA LEU A 49 5.70 16.63 -14.62
C LEU A 49 5.30 16.37 -16.07
N HIS A 50 5.32 15.10 -16.47
CA HIS A 50 4.70 14.65 -17.71
C HIS A 50 3.20 14.44 -17.51
N GLU A 51 2.51 14.07 -18.58
CA GLU A 51 1.07 13.80 -18.58
C GLU A 51 0.65 12.85 -17.43
N PRO A 52 -0.59 12.97 -16.91
CA PRO A 52 -1.07 12.13 -15.80
C PRO A 52 -1.03 10.64 -16.10
N PHE A 53 -1.15 10.28 -17.38
CA PHE A 53 -0.95 8.96 -17.92
C PHE A 53 0.40 8.92 -18.62
N PHE A 54 1.11 7.79 -18.53
CA PHE A 54 2.46 7.68 -19.08
C PHE A 54 2.50 7.95 -20.58
N PHE A 55 2.88 9.18 -20.97
CA PHE A 55 2.85 9.70 -22.35
C PHE A 55 1.58 9.37 -23.13
N GLY A 56 0.41 9.58 -22.52
CA GLY A 56 -0.88 9.37 -23.17
C GLY A 56 -1.24 7.90 -23.42
N GLN A 57 -0.44 6.96 -22.91
CA GLN A 57 -0.75 5.53 -22.98
C GLN A 57 -1.93 5.18 -22.05
N ALA A 58 -2.64 4.10 -22.37
CA ALA A 58 -3.77 3.59 -21.58
C ALA A 58 -3.32 2.87 -20.29
N TYR A 59 -2.46 3.52 -19.50
CA TYR A 59 -2.08 3.07 -18.16
C TYR A 59 -3.10 3.52 -17.11
N LEU A 60 -3.08 2.87 -15.94
CA LEU A 60 -3.76 3.41 -14.77
C LEU A 60 -3.02 4.65 -14.26
N LEU A 61 -3.73 5.51 -13.52
CA LEU A 61 -3.08 6.65 -12.86
C LEU A 61 -1.98 6.14 -11.92
N PRO A 62 -0.74 6.63 -12.04
CA PRO A 62 0.43 6.14 -11.32
C PRO A 62 0.50 6.80 -9.95
N PHE A 63 -0.51 6.56 -9.11
CA PHE A 63 -0.63 7.19 -7.79
C PHE A 63 0.58 6.91 -6.90
N GLU A 64 1.21 5.75 -7.07
CA GLU A 64 2.45 5.39 -6.38
C GLU A 64 3.60 6.33 -6.74
N SER A 65 3.65 6.86 -7.96
CA SER A 65 4.64 7.86 -8.37
C SER A 65 4.39 9.21 -7.70
N TYR A 66 3.12 9.66 -7.64
CA TYR A 66 2.78 10.94 -6.99
C TYR A 66 3.15 10.94 -5.51
N LEU A 67 2.83 9.86 -4.81
CA LEU A 67 3.14 9.70 -3.38
C LEU A 67 4.60 9.29 -3.13
N GLY A 68 5.24 8.66 -4.11
CA GLY A 68 6.62 8.20 -4.03
C GLY A 68 7.65 9.28 -4.34
N ALA A 69 7.31 10.27 -5.18
CA ALA A 69 8.21 11.34 -5.58
C ALA A 69 8.85 12.11 -4.40
N PRO A 70 8.12 12.44 -3.31
CA PRO A 70 8.75 13.03 -2.12
C PRO A 70 9.83 12.14 -1.49
N LEU A 71 9.66 10.81 -1.49
CA LEU A 71 10.70 9.89 -0.98
C LEU A 71 11.92 9.88 -1.90
N VAL A 72 11.71 9.97 -3.21
CA VAL A 72 12.79 10.07 -4.19
C VAL A 72 13.57 11.38 -4.02
N TRP A 73 12.88 12.49 -3.75
CA TRP A 73 13.52 13.76 -3.44
C TRP A 73 14.40 13.69 -2.18
N LEU A 74 14.03 12.84 -1.21
CA LEU A 74 14.83 12.54 -0.01
C LEU A 74 15.95 11.52 -0.25
N GLY A 75 16.20 11.10 -1.50
CA GLY A 75 17.29 10.20 -1.88
C GLY A 75 16.94 8.71 -1.85
N VAL A 76 15.66 8.34 -1.67
CA VAL A 76 15.23 6.95 -1.80
C VAL A 76 15.24 6.54 -3.28
N TRP A 77 15.73 5.34 -3.58
CA TRP A 77 15.77 4.84 -4.95
C TRP A 77 14.34 4.73 -5.53
N PRO A 78 14.06 5.19 -6.78
CA PRO A 78 12.69 5.36 -7.27
C PRO A 78 11.82 4.11 -7.19
N ILE A 79 12.35 2.95 -7.59
CA ILE A 79 11.60 1.68 -7.51
C ILE A 79 11.32 1.26 -6.06
N ALA A 80 12.23 1.56 -5.12
CA ALA A 80 11.99 1.28 -3.71
C ALA A 80 10.90 2.21 -3.15
N ALA A 81 10.89 3.49 -3.55
CA ALA A 81 9.88 4.45 -3.15
C ALA A 81 8.47 4.01 -3.60
N VAL A 82 8.29 3.68 -4.87
CA VAL A 82 6.96 3.30 -5.39
C VAL A 82 6.50 1.93 -4.85
N LYS A 83 7.41 0.97 -4.64
CA LYS A 83 7.10 -0.31 -3.96
C LYS A 83 6.68 -0.09 -2.51
N ALA A 84 7.32 0.85 -1.80
CA ALA A 84 6.94 1.20 -0.44
C ALA A 84 5.55 1.84 -0.39
N VAL A 85 5.20 2.71 -1.36
CA VAL A 85 3.85 3.27 -1.46
C VAL A 85 2.81 2.19 -1.77
N ALA A 86 3.09 1.28 -2.70
CA ALA A 86 2.18 0.17 -3.03
C ALA A 86 1.94 -0.71 -1.79
N ALA A 87 3.00 -1.08 -1.06
CA ALA A 87 2.90 -1.81 0.19
C ALA A 87 2.10 -1.02 1.25
N ALA A 88 2.40 0.26 1.47
CA ALA A 88 1.64 1.08 2.40
C ALA A 88 0.14 1.13 2.02
N SER A 89 -0.16 1.29 0.73
CA SER A 89 -1.54 1.32 0.21
C SER A 89 -2.27 -0.01 0.41
N LEU A 90 -1.57 -1.14 0.27
CA LEU A 90 -2.13 -2.46 0.54
C LEU A 90 -2.43 -2.67 2.02
N TYR A 91 -1.48 -2.35 2.91
CA TYR A 91 -1.57 -2.71 4.32
C TYR A 91 -2.35 -1.69 5.16
N LEU A 92 -2.24 -0.39 4.88
CA LEU A 92 -2.78 0.68 5.71
C LEU A 92 -4.30 0.51 5.97
N PRO A 93 -5.16 0.21 4.97
CA PRO A 93 -6.58 0.02 5.21
C PRO A 93 -6.89 -1.06 6.26
N PHE A 94 -6.20 -2.19 6.18
CA PHE A 94 -6.43 -3.34 7.04
C PHE A 94 -5.81 -3.15 8.42
N VAL A 95 -4.57 -2.66 8.48
CA VAL A 95 -3.87 -2.37 9.74
C VAL A 95 -4.64 -1.33 10.55
N TRP A 96 -5.05 -0.23 9.93
CA TRP A 96 -5.77 0.83 10.61
C TRP A 96 -7.15 0.37 11.10
N THR A 97 -7.90 -0.32 10.23
CA THR A 97 -9.23 -0.82 10.60
C THR A 97 -9.15 -1.82 11.75
N ALA A 98 -8.20 -2.77 11.70
CA ALA A 98 -7.97 -3.71 12.79
C ALA A 98 -7.53 -2.99 14.08
N TRP A 99 -6.64 -2.00 13.98
CA TRP A 99 -6.14 -1.24 15.12
C TRP A 99 -7.24 -0.49 15.88
N VAL A 100 -8.15 0.17 15.14
CA VAL A 100 -9.29 0.88 15.75
C VAL A 100 -10.25 -0.12 16.40
N LEU A 101 -10.59 -1.21 15.71
CA LEU A 101 -11.52 -2.22 16.23
C LEU A 101 -10.97 -2.98 17.45
N ALA A 102 -9.65 -3.07 17.62
CA ALA A 102 -9.04 -3.87 18.68
C ALA A 102 -9.42 -3.43 20.11
N GLU A 103 -9.91 -2.20 20.29
CA GLU A 103 -10.29 -1.66 21.59
C GLU A 103 -11.71 -2.04 21.99
N GLU A 104 -12.67 -1.85 21.08
CA GLU A 104 -14.10 -2.07 21.37
C GLU A 104 -14.59 -3.45 20.91
N ARG A 105 -13.98 -4.00 19.85
CA ARG A 105 -14.44 -5.20 19.15
C ARG A 105 -13.24 -6.08 18.74
N PRO A 106 -12.49 -6.64 19.70
CA PRO A 106 -11.26 -7.37 19.43
C PRO A 106 -11.46 -8.54 18.45
N TRP A 107 -12.60 -9.25 18.52
CA TRP A 107 -12.93 -10.32 17.59
C TRP A 107 -13.07 -9.83 16.14
N ALA A 108 -13.65 -8.65 15.93
CA ALA A 108 -13.77 -8.05 14.61
C ALA A 108 -12.39 -7.62 14.07
N ALA A 109 -11.51 -7.11 14.92
CA ALA A 109 -10.13 -6.78 14.54
C ALA A 109 -9.34 -8.02 14.05
N TRP A 110 -9.46 -9.14 14.78
CA TRP A 110 -8.89 -10.42 14.35
C TRP A 110 -9.53 -10.94 13.06
N GLY A 111 -10.84 -10.75 12.89
CA GLY A 111 -11.55 -11.07 11.64
C GLY A 111 -11.00 -10.29 10.44
N VAL A 112 -10.73 -8.99 10.60
CA VAL A 112 -10.11 -8.15 9.54
C VAL A 112 -8.71 -8.65 9.19
N ALA A 113 -7.88 -8.97 10.19
CA ALA A 113 -6.55 -9.52 9.96
C ALA A 113 -6.60 -10.89 9.26
N ALA A 114 -7.49 -11.78 9.70
CA ALA A 114 -7.69 -13.09 9.09
C ALA A 114 -8.19 -12.98 7.65
N LEU A 115 -9.12 -12.05 7.38
CA LEU A 115 -9.61 -11.77 6.04
C LEU A 115 -8.48 -11.32 5.12
N PHE A 116 -7.66 -10.36 5.56
CA PHE A 116 -6.53 -9.85 4.78
C PHE A 116 -5.51 -10.95 4.45
N ILE A 117 -5.06 -11.69 5.47
CA ILE A 117 -4.05 -12.74 5.30
C ILE A 117 -4.61 -13.91 4.49
N GLY A 118 -5.91 -14.17 4.61
CA GLY A 118 -6.63 -15.22 3.87
C GLY A 118 -7.03 -14.82 2.45
N LEU A 119 -6.69 -13.62 1.96
CA LEU A 119 -6.91 -13.27 0.56
C LEU A 119 -6.14 -14.24 -0.35
N PRO A 120 -6.62 -14.53 -1.58
CA PRO A 120 -5.89 -15.35 -2.53
C PRO A 120 -4.46 -14.79 -2.73
N PRO A 121 -3.42 -15.64 -2.71
CA PRO A 121 -2.04 -15.18 -2.89
C PRO A 121 -1.87 -14.33 -4.14
N GLU A 122 -2.50 -14.69 -5.25
CA GLU A 122 -2.45 -13.96 -6.52
C GLU A 122 -2.92 -12.51 -6.36
N TYR A 123 -3.96 -12.28 -5.55
CA TYR A 123 -4.42 -10.93 -5.24
C TYR A 123 -3.39 -10.16 -4.43
N GLN A 124 -2.83 -10.79 -3.38
CA GLN A 124 -1.84 -10.14 -2.52
C GLN A 124 -0.57 -9.76 -3.28
N LEU A 125 -0.10 -10.65 -4.16
CA LEU A 125 1.04 -10.40 -5.04
C LEU A 125 0.74 -9.29 -6.05
N ALA A 126 -0.42 -9.33 -6.71
CA ALA A 126 -0.83 -8.30 -7.65
C ALA A 126 -0.97 -6.92 -6.98
N ALA A 127 -1.57 -6.87 -5.79
CA ALA A 127 -1.78 -5.65 -5.03
C ALA A 127 -0.50 -5.09 -4.40
N ALA A 128 0.53 -5.93 -4.20
CA ALA A 128 1.83 -5.50 -3.72
C ALA A 128 2.72 -4.91 -4.84
N MET A 129 2.31 -4.97 -6.11
CA MET A 129 3.03 -4.35 -7.21
C MET A 129 2.52 -2.93 -7.48
N PRO A 130 3.41 -1.94 -7.68
CA PRO A 130 3.01 -0.62 -8.16
C PRO A 130 2.30 -0.74 -9.51
N ARG A 131 1.00 -0.42 -9.56
CA ARG A 131 0.15 -0.52 -10.76
C ARG A 131 -1.01 0.49 -10.78
N GLY A 132 -1.07 1.46 -9.87
CA GLY A 132 -2.13 2.48 -9.78
C GLY A 132 -3.40 2.01 -9.06
N PHE A 133 -3.78 0.73 -9.21
CA PHE A 133 -5.03 0.20 -8.62
C PHE A 133 -5.02 0.18 -7.08
N ILE A 134 -3.94 -0.24 -6.45
CA ILE A 134 -3.94 -0.45 -4.99
C ILE A 134 -3.97 0.87 -4.23
N ALA A 135 -3.28 1.89 -4.74
CA ALA A 135 -3.33 3.24 -4.19
C ALA A 135 -4.75 3.84 -4.31
N ALA A 136 -5.43 3.63 -5.44
CA ALA A 136 -6.83 4.03 -5.59
C ALA A 136 -7.75 3.33 -4.57
N THR A 137 -7.53 2.03 -4.32
CA THR A 137 -8.28 1.27 -3.30
C THR A 137 -8.06 1.84 -1.90
N ALA A 138 -6.82 2.21 -1.55
CA ALA A 138 -6.50 2.85 -0.27
C ALA A 138 -7.19 4.22 -0.12
N LEU A 139 -7.20 5.03 -1.18
CA LEU A 139 -7.90 6.32 -1.20
C LEU A 139 -9.42 6.15 -1.05
N ALA A 140 -10.01 5.17 -1.73
CA ALA A 140 -11.43 4.86 -1.59
C ALA A 140 -11.77 4.45 -0.15
N TRP A 141 -10.96 3.60 0.46
CA TRP A 141 -11.09 3.26 1.88
C TRP A 141 -11.00 4.49 2.79
N ALA A 142 -10.04 5.39 2.56
CA ALA A 142 -9.90 6.61 3.33
C ALA A 142 -11.14 7.52 3.20
N GLY A 143 -11.70 7.64 1.99
CA GLY A 143 -12.94 8.38 1.75
C GLY A 143 -14.13 7.81 2.52
N VAL A 144 -14.32 6.48 2.46
CA VAL A 144 -15.36 5.78 3.25
C VAL A 144 -15.15 6.00 4.75
N TRP A 145 -13.90 5.92 5.22
CA TRP A 145 -13.57 6.14 6.63
C TRP A 145 -13.96 7.53 7.12
N VAL A 146 -13.68 8.57 6.34
CA VAL A 146 -14.07 9.95 6.66
C VAL A 146 -15.59 10.10 6.70
N LEU A 147 -16.30 9.58 5.69
CA LEU A 147 -17.77 9.64 5.64
C LEU A 147 -18.43 8.96 6.84
N LEU A 148 -17.91 7.81 7.27
CA LEU A 148 -18.46 7.08 8.42
C LEU A 148 -18.23 7.79 9.77
N ARG A 149 -17.29 8.74 9.85
CA ARG A 149 -17.01 9.52 11.07
C ARG A 149 -17.65 10.90 11.09
N HIS A 150 -18.09 11.41 9.95
CA HIS A 150 -18.73 12.70 9.79
C HIS A 150 -20.05 12.54 9.04
N PRO A 151 -21.08 11.93 9.67
CA PRO A 151 -22.41 11.78 9.08
C PRO A 151 -23.13 13.12 8.87
#